data_AF-A0A534RVE6-F1
#
_entry.id   AF-A0A534RVE6-F1
#
_cell.length_a   1.000
_cell.length_b   1.000
_cell.length_c   1.000
_cell.angle_alpha   90.00
_cell.angle_beta   90.00
_cell.angle_gamma   90.00
#
_symmetry.space_group_name_H-M   'P 1'
#
loop_
_entity.id
_entity.type
_entity.pdbx_description
1 polymer ?
#
loop_
_entity_poly.entity_id
_entity_poly.type
_entity_poly.pdbx_seq_one_letter_code
_entity_poly.pdbx_strand_id
1 'polypeptide(L)' 'MTRAEAARRYAERSGRDVSRLPWYYVFGMFKIAVIVQQIYVRYHRGQTQDARFGPMGEIAERLMVLAWRHAAALG' A
#
# COMPACT_ATOMS: atom_id res chain seq x y z
N MET A 1 -17.49 9.19 9.70
CA MET A 1 -17.24 9.44 8.27
C MET A 1 -16.76 8.16 7.62
N THR A 2 -17.48 7.63 6.62
CA THR A 2 -17.07 6.44 5.85
C THR A 2 -16.02 6.79 4.79
N ARG A 3 -15.34 5.78 4.21
CA ARG A 3 -14.39 6.01 3.10
C ARG A 3 -15.07 6.65 1.89
N ALA A 4 -16.29 6.25 1.60
CA ALA A 4 -17.10 6.80 0.50
C ALA A 4 -17.45 8.28 0.76
N GLU A 5 -17.85 8.63 1.99
CA GLU A 5 -18.08 10.03 2.37
C GLU A 5 -16.83 10.89 2.25
N ALA A 6 -15.67 10.37 2.67
CA ALA A 6 -14.39 11.06 2.55
C ALA A 6 -14.02 11.32 1.08
N ALA A 7 -14.17 10.31 0.22
CA ALA A 7 -13.92 10.42 -1.22
C ALA A 7 -14.87 11.44 -1.89
N ARG A 8 -16.16 11.39 -1.57
CA ARG A 8 -17.16 12.34 -2.08
C ARG A 8 -16.81 13.77 -1.67
N ARG A 9 -16.53 14.00 -0.38
CA ARG A 9 -16.16 15.33 0.13
C ARG A 9 -14.87 15.86 -0.52
N TYR A 10 -13.90 14.99 -0.78
CA TYR A 10 -12.69 15.35 -1.50
C TYR A 10 -12.98 15.73 -2.96
N ALA A 11 -13.80 14.96 -3.66
CA ALA A 11 -14.20 15.25 -5.04
C ALA A 11 -14.92 16.61 -5.14
N GLU A 12 -15.90 16.86 -4.27
CA GLU A 12 -16.65 18.12 -4.21
C GLU A 12 -15.75 19.34 -3.98
N ARG A 13 -14.77 19.23 -3.06
CA ARG A 13 -13.86 20.33 -2.74
C ARG A 13 -12.77 20.55 -3.77
N SER A 14 -12.32 19.47 -4.42
CA SER A 14 -11.15 19.51 -5.29
C SER A 14 -11.49 19.58 -6.78
N GLY A 15 -12.76 19.35 -7.16
CA GLY A 15 -13.21 19.25 -8.54
C GLY A 15 -12.66 18.05 -9.32
N ARG A 16 -12.02 17.09 -8.63
CA ARG A 16 -11.36 15.94 -9.26
C ARG A 16 -12.29 14.74 -9.37
N ASP A 17 -12.20 14.02 -10.48
CA ASP A 17 -12.79 12.69 -10.61
C ASP A 17 -12.04 11.69 -9.70
N VAL A 18 -12.80 10.99 -8.87
CA VAL A 18 -12.33 9.99 -7.92
C VAL A 18 -12.79 8.58 -8.27
N SER A 19 -13.39 8.37 -9.44
CA SER A 19 -13.84 7.06 -9.94
C SER A 19 -12.75 5.98 -9.90
N ARG A 20 -11.49 6.39 -10.08
CA ARG A 20 -10.31 5.51 -10.09
C ARG A 20 -9.67 5.29 -8.71
N LEU A 21 -10.24 5.82 -7.63
CA LEU A 21 -9.70 5.63 -6.28
C LEU A 21 -9.46 4.15 -5.89
N PRO A 22 -10.33 3.18 -6.26
CA PRO A 22 -10.05 1.78 -5.93
C PRO A 22 -8.75 1.26 -6.55
N TRP A 23 -8.42 1.69 -7.76
CA TRP A 23 -7.14 1.38 -8.40
C TRP A 23 -5.97 1.99 -7.62
N TYR A 24 -6.07 3.28 -7.23
CA TYR A 24 -5.02 3.95 -6.45
C TYR A 24 -4.85 3.34 -5.06
N TYR A 25 -5.92 2.78 -4.49
CA TYR A 25 -5.86 2.07 -3.22
C TYR A 25 -5.01 0.80 -3.34
N VAL A 26 -5.26 -0.03 -4.36
CA VAL A 26 -4.44 -1.21 -4.69
C VAL A 26 -2.99 -0.81 -4.97
N PHE A 27 -2.79 0.18 -5.85
CA PHE A 27 -1.45 0.67 -6.20
C PHE A 27 -0.69 1.19 -4.98
N GLY A 28 -1.36 1.89 -4.07
CA GLY A 28 -0.76 2.37 -2.82
C GLY A 28 -0.26 1.23 -1.94
N MET A 29 -1.05 0.17 -1.76
CA MET A 29 -0.64 -1.02 -1.00
C MET A 29 0.55 -1.73 -1.64
N PHE A 30 0.50 -1.96 -2.96
CA PHE A 30 1.62 -2.54 -3.71
C PHE A 30 2.89 -1.69 -3.56
N LYS A 31 2.79 -0.37 -3.72
CA LYS A 31 3.92 0.54 -3.58
C LYS A 31 4.55 0.47 -2.18
N ILE A 32 3.74 0.42 -1.13
CA ILE A 32 4.25 0.27 0.25
C ILE A 32 4.94 -1.08 0.41
N ALA A 33 4.36 -2.16 -0.11
CA ALA A 33 4.97 -3.49 -0.04
C ALA A 33 6.37 -3.52 -0.69
N VAL A 34 6.52 -2.89 -1.86
CA VAL A 34 7.84 -2.76 -2.53
C VAL A 34 8.82 -1.97 -1.67
N ILE A 35 8.40 -0.84 -1.08
CA ILE A 35 9.27 -0.03 -0.21
C ILE A 35 9.74 -0.87 1.00
N VAL A 36 8.82 -1.57 1.66
CA VAL A 36 9.12 -2.42 2.82
C VAL A 36 10.06 -3.56 2.42
N GLN A 37 9.84 -4.20 1.27
CA GLN A 37 10.72 -5.26 0.75
C GLN A 37 12.14 -4.74 0.51
N GLN A 38 12.29 -3.52 -0.04
CA GLN A 38 13.61 -2.92 -0.28
C GLN A 38 14.35 -2.63 1.04
N ILE A 39 13.65 -2.17 2.08
CA ILE A 39 14.24 -1.96 3.41
C ILE A 39 14.71 -3.31 3.98
N TYR A 40 13.87 -4.34 3.92
CA TYR A 40 14.21 -5.69 4.37
C TYR A 40 15.44 -6.24 3.63
N VAL A 41 15.51 -6.11 2.30
CA VAL A 41 16.66 -6.60 1.52
C VAL A 41 17.98 -5.94 1.95
N ARG A 42 17.96 -4.64 2.27
CA ARG A 42 19.15 -3.94 2.79
C ARG A 42 19.57 -4.49 4.16
N TYR A 43 18.60 -4.74 5.05
CA TYR A 43 18.85 -5.36 6.36
C TYR A 43 19.40 -6.78 6.21
N HIS A 44 18.75 -7.62 5.40
CA HIS A 44 19.17 -9.00 5.13
C HIS A 44 20.58 -9.09 4.53
N ARG A 45 20.99 -8.10 3.73
CA ARG A 45 22.35 -8.01 3.16
C ARG A 45 23.38 -7.38 4.11
N GLY A 46 23.02 -7.03 5.34
CA GLY A 46 23.91 -6.38 6.30
C GLY A 46 24.28 -4.93 5.94
N GLN A 47 23.57 -4.30 5.00
CA GLN A 47 23.77 -2.89 4.64
C GLN A 47 23.19 -1.94 5.68
N THR A 48 22.36 -2.46 6.58
CA THR A 48 21.87 -1.83 7.81
C THR A 48 21.72 -2.90 8.89
N GLN A 49 21.89 -2.52 10.16
CA GLN A 49 21.85 -3.44 11.31
C GLN A 49 20.64 -3.19 12.23
N ASP A 50 19.72 -2.32 11.83
CA ASP A 50 18.54 -2.02 12.62
C ASP A 50 17.59 -3.24 12.68
N ALA A 51 17.54 -3.88 13.84
CA ALA A 51 16.74 -5.08 14.08
C ALA A 51 15.23 -4.87 13.85
N ARG A 52 14.74 -3.61 13.87
CA ARG A 52 13.34 -3.29 13.52
C ARG A 52 12.99 -3.66 12.08
N PHE A 53 13.99 -3.83 11.21
CA PHE A 53 13.80 -4.21 9.82
C PHE A 53 13.74 -5.72 9.59
N GLY A 54 14.09 -6.55 10.58
CA GLY A 54 14.01 -8.01 10.47
C GLY A 54 12.62 -8.53 10.07
N PRO A 55 11.54 -8.07 10.73
CA PRO A 55 10.18 -8.49 10.38
C PRO A 55 9.65 -7.94 9.05
N MET A 56 10.36 -7.01 8.39
CA MET A 56 9.83 -6.32 7.21
C MET A 56 9.62 -7.23 6.00
N GLY A 57 10.34 -8.36 5.88
CA GLY A 57 10.07 -9.34 4.83
C GLY A 57 8.64 -9.88 4.88
N GLU A 58 8.21 -10.33 6.07
CA GLU A 58 6.84 -10.82 6.27
C GLU A 58 5.80 -9.71 6.09
N ILE A 59 6.11 -8.48 6.51
CA ILE A 59 5.20 -7.33 6.34
C ILE A 59 5.00 -7.03 4.85
N ALA A 60 6.08 -7.07 4.06
CA ALA A 60 6.00 -6.87 2.61
C ALA A 60 5.11 -7.93 1.95
N GLU A 61 5.28 -9.20 2.31
CA GLU A 61 4.45 -10.30 1.80
C GLU A 61 2.96 -10.10 2.14
N ARG A 62 2.64 -9.78 3.40
CA ARG A 62 1.25 -9.53 3.82
C ARG A 62 0.61 -8.36 3.08
N LEU A 63 1.37 -7.29 2.83
CA LEU A 63 0.90 -6.14 2.04
C LEU A 63 0.65 -6.52 0.58
N MET A 64 1.50 -7.35 -0.02
CA MET A 64 1.27 -7.86 -1.38
C MET A 64 0.01 -8.72 -1.46
N VAL A 65 -0.21 -9.62 -0.49
CA VAL A 65 -1.43 -10.44 -0.42
C VAL A 65 -2.67 -9.56 -0.26
N LEU A 66 -2.61 -8.52 0.56
CA LEU A 66 -3.72 -7.59 0.74
C LEU A 66 -4.00 -6.79 -0.54
N ALA A 67 -2.95 -6.29 -1.21
CA ALA A 67 -3.08 -5.61 -2.49
C ALA A 67 -3.73 -6.52 -3.54
N TRP A 68 -3.30 -7.79 -3.62
CA TRP A 68 -3.88 -8.79 -4.51
C TRP A 68 -5.36 -9.05 -4.24
N ARG A 69 -5.74 -9.25 -2.97
CA ARG A 69 -7.15 -9.46 -2.59
C ARG A 69 -8.05 -8.30 -3.01
N HIS A 70 -7.55 -7.07 -2.84
CA HIS A 70 -8.29 -5.89 -3.28
C HIS A 70 -8.30 -5.75 -4.80
N ALA A 71 -7.22 -6.09 -5.50
CA ALA A 71 -7.16 -6.09 -6.96
C ALA A 71 -8.16 -7.08 -7.57
N ALA A 72 -8.20 -8.32 -7.06
CA ALA A 72 -9.13 -9.36 -7.52
C ALA A 72 -10.60 -9.00 -7.30
N ALA A 73 -10.91 -8.10 -6.37
CA ALA A 73 -12.26 -7.59 -6.15
C ALA A 73 -12.68 -6.49 -7.13
N LEU A 74 -11.78 -6.00 -7.99
CA LEU A 74 -12.05 -4.95 -8.98
C LEU A 74 -12.47 -5.47 -10.36
N GLY A 75 -12.37 -6.79 -10.61
CA GLY A 75 -12.67 -7.41 -11.91
C GLY A 75 -11.67 -8.48 -12.28
#